data_AF-A0A183U252-F1
#
_entry.id   AF-A0A183U252-F1
#
_cell.length_a   1.000
_cell.length_b   1.000
_cell.length_c   1.000
_cell.angle_alpha   90.00
_cell.angle_beta   90.00
_cell.angle_gamma   90.00
#
_symmetry.space_group_name_H-M   'P 1'
#
loop_
_entity.id
_entity.type
_entity.pdbx_description
1 polymer ?
#
loop_
_entity_poly.entity_id
_entity_poly.type
_entity_poly.pdbx_seq_one_letter_code
_entity_poly.pdbx_strand_id
1 'polypeptide(L)'
;LADKHEEQLKSCYSNALNLAAENNLRSIAFPCISTGVYGYPNEYACPTVIRLVKSWLLDGLNMDKMDRIVFCVFLDEDLELYKKNLPKILDESSSSSESTQVTFS
;
A
#
# COMPACT_ATOMS: atom_id res chain seq x y z
N LEU A 1 13.78 -8.15 15.35
CA LEU A 1 13.03 -6.98 15.89
C LEU A 1 12.29 -6.25 14.78
N ALA A 2 12.96 -5.89 13.68
CA ALA A 2 12.33 -5.30 12.50
C ALA A 2 11.16 -6.14 11.93
N ASP A 3 11.31 -7.46 11.86
CA ASP A 3 10.29 -8.37 11.30
C ASP A 3 8.97 -8.33 12.08
N LYS A 4 9.02 -8.21 13.42
CA LYS A 4 7.83 -8.13 14.26
C LYS A 4 7.05 -6.83 14.02
N HIS A 5 7.75 -5.71 13.83
CA HIS A 5 7.13 -4.43 13.52
C HIS A 5 6.48 -4.45 12.14
N GLU A 6 7.12 -5.11 11.17
CA GLU A 6 6.58 -5.29 9.83
C GLU A 6 5.31 -6.15 9.83
N GLU A 7 5.31 -7.28 10.53
CA GLU A 7 4.13 -8.15 10.67
C GLU A 7 2.95 -7.44 11.35
N GLN A 8 3.22 -6.69 12.42
CA GLN A 8 2.19 -5.91 13.11
C GLN A 8 1.63 -4.81 12.21
N LEU A 9 2.47 -4.11 11.46
CA LEU A 9 2.06 -3.14 10.47
C LEU A 9 1.13 -3.79 9.44
N LYS A 10 1.56 -4.92 8.86
CA LYS A 10 0.76 -5.66 7.89
C LYS A 10 -0.60 -6.08 8.46
N SER A 11 -0.62 -6.61 9.67
CA SER A 11 -1.85 -7.02 10.35
C SER A 11 -2.81 -5.84 10.56
N CYS A 12 -2.32 -4.67 10.98
CA CYS A 12 -3.15 -3.48 11.13
C CYS A 12 -3.85 -3.07 9.83
N TYR A 13 -3.11 -3.03 8.71
CA TYR A 13 -3.69 -2.67 7.41
C TYR A 13 -4.68 -3.72 6.92
N SER A 14 -4.32 -5.01 6.94
CA SER A 14 -5.20 -6.08 6.47
C SER A 14 -6.50 -6.15 7.26
N ASN A 15 -6.44 -6.02 8.59
CA ASN A 15 -7.63 -6.05 9.43
C ASN A 15 -8.56 -4.86 9.15
N ALA A 16 -8.00 -3.66 8.97
CA ALA A 16 -8.79 -2.47 8.64
C ALA A 16 -9.45 -2.57 7.26
N LEU A 17 -8.73 -3.09 6.26
CA LEU A 17 -9.27 -3.31 4.92
C LEU A 17 -10.39 -4.37 4.91
N ASN A 18 -10.18 -5.49 5.60
CA ASN A 18 -11.19 -6.53 5.75
C ASN A 18 -12.44 -5.98 6.44
N LEU A 19 -12.26 -5.27 7.55
CA LEU A 19 -13.38 -4.67 8.28
C LEU A 19 -14.16 -3.66 7.42
N ALA A 20 -13.45 -2.83 6.65
CA ALA A 20 -14.09 -1.90 5.73
C ALA A 20 -14.89 -2.63 4.65
N ALA A 21 -14.33 -3.68 4.05
CA ALA A 21 -15.01 -4.51 3.05
C ALA A 21 -16.23 -5.23 3.63
N GLU A 22 -16.13 -5.80 4.83
CA GLU A 22 -17.24 -6.47 5.54
C GLU A 22 -18.39 -5.51 5.84
N ASN A 23 -18.09 -4.23 6.08
CA ASN A 23 -19.08 -3.18 6.35
C ASN A 23 -19.53 -2.45 5.07
N ASN A 24 -19.18 -2.95 3.88
CA ASN A 24 -19.48 -2.32 2.58
C ASN A 24 -18.98 -0.87 2.46
N LEU A 25 -17.92 -0.51 3.18
CA LEU A 25 -17.25 0.78 3.06
C LEU A 25 -16.33 0.74 1.84
N ARG A 26 -16.63 1.60 0.87
CA ARG A 26 -15.90 1.64 -0.42
C ARG A 26 -14.71 2.60 -0.41
N SER A 27 -14.48 3.32 0.68
CA SER A 27 -13.31 4.18 0.82
C SER A 27 -12.76 4.19 2.24
N ILE A 28 -11.42 4.21 2.33
CA ILE A 28 -10.67 4.25 3.58
C ILE A 28 -9.43 5.14 3.44
N ALA A 29 -9.08 5.84 4.52
CA ALA A 29 -7.86 6.63 4.61
C ALA A 29 -6.98 6.11 5.76
N PHE A 30 -5.70 5.90 5.49
CA PHE A 30 -4.71 5.47 6.47
C PHE A 30 -3.72 6.58 6.78
N PRO A 31 -3.45 6.88 8.06
CA PRO A 31 -2.28 7.68 8.41
C PRO A 31 -1.00 6.87 8.20
N CYS A 32 0.18 7.49 8.29
CA CYS A 32 1.47 6.79 8.31
C CYS A 32 1.66 6.01 9.62
N ILE A 33 0.95 4.88 9.76
CA ILE A 33 1.02 4.00 10.93
C ILE A 33 2.47 3.52 11.13
N SER A 34 2.95 3.57 12.38
CA SER A 34 4.29 3.13 12.81
C SER A 34 5.47 4.07 12.52
N THR A 35 5.27 5.17 11.79
CA THR A 35 6.37 6.08 11.37
C THR A 35 6.64 7.26 12.33
N GLY A 36 5.78 7.46 13.34
CA GLY A 36 5.94 8.49 14.37
C GLY A 36 6.61 7.97 15.65
N VAL A 37 5.87 7.95 16.76
CA VAL A 37 6.36 7.56 18.10
C VAL A 37 7.00 6.16 18.15
N TYR A 38 6.64 5.27 17.22
CA TYR A 38 7.15 3.90 17.14
C TYR A 38 8.47 3.75 16.37
N GLY A 39 8.96 4.81 15.71
CA GLY A 39 10.30 4.88 15.14
C GLY A 39 10.59 3.90 14.00
N TYR A 40 9.58 3.30 13.36
CA TYR A 40 9.80 2.43 12.23
C TYR A 40 10.11 3.27 10.98
N PRO A 41 11.27 3.09 10.31
CA PRO A 41 11.65 3.97 9.22
C PRO A 41 10.67 3.88 8.06
N ASN A 42 10.19 5.04 7.59
CA ASN A 42 9.16 5.08 6.55
C ASN A 42 9.65 4.48 5.23
N GLU A 43 10.96 4.52 4.97
CA GLU A 43 11.61 3.89 3.81
C GLU A 43 11.34 2.38 3.71
N TYR A 44 11.16 1.70 4.85
CA TYR A 44 10.78 0.28 4.90
C TYR A 44 9.26 0.09 4.99
N ALA A 45 8.56 1.02 5.67
CA ALA A 45 7.11 0.96 5.84
C ALA A 45 6.34 1.16 4.54
N CYS A 46 6.69 2.21 3.79
CA CYS A 46 6.04 2.61 2.56
C CYS A 46 5.94 1.47 1.52
N PRO A 47 7.05 0.84 1.08
CA PRO A 47 6.96 -0.23 0.10
C PRO A 47 6.20 -1.45 0.63
N THR A 48 6.32 -1.76 1.92
CA THR A 48 5.61 -2.86 2.57
C THR A 48 4.10 -2.65 2.53
N VAL A 49 3.64 -1.46 2.91
CA VAL A 49 2.23 -1.09 2.93
C VAL A 49 1.64 -1.08 1.52
N ILE A 50 2.35 -0.50 0.54
CA ILE A 50 1.86 -0.45 -0.85
C ILE A 50 1.72 -1.87 -1.42
N ARG A 51 2.72 -2.74 -1.22
CA ARG A 51 2.66 -4.14 -1.68
C ARG A 51 1.51 -4.90 -1.02
N LEU A 52 1.29 -4.71 0.27
CA LEU A 52 0.18 -5.33 0.99
C LEU A 52 -1.17 -4.88 0.44
N VAL A 53 -1.37 -3.57 0.27
CA VAL A 53 -2.63 -3.02 -0.25
C VAL A 53 -2.88 -3.52 -1.67
N LYS A 54 -1.85 -3.52 -2.52
CA LYS A 54 -1.92 -4.09 -3.87
C LYS A 54 -2.33 -5.56 -3.83
N SER A 55 -1.65 -6.37 -3.00
CA SER A 55 -1.96 -7.80 -2.86
C SER A 55 -3.39 -8.02 -2.36
N TRP A 56 -3.85 -7.21 -1.40
CA TRP A 56 -5.20 -7.32 -0.85
C TRP A 56 -6.27 -6.97 -1.88
N LEU A 57 -6.05 -5.93 -2.70
CA LEU A 57 -6.98 -5.54 -3.77
C LEU A 57 -7.08 -6.60 -4.87
N LEU A 58 -5.95 -7.25 -5.21
CA LEU A 58 -5.89 -8.30 -6.23
C LEU A 58 -6.43 -9.65 -5.74
N ASP A 59 -6.60 -9.81 -4.43
CA ASP A 59 -7.16 -11.03 -3.84
C ASP A 59 -8.69 -11.05 -3.95
N GLY A 60 -9.25 -12.20 -4.33
CA GLY A 60 -10.64 -12.57 -4.08
C GLY A 60 -11.74 -11.54 -4.41
N LEU A 61 -11.63 -10.82 -5.53
CA LEU A 61 -12.58 -9.78 -5.97
C LEU A 61 -12.67 -8.55 -5.03
N ASN A 62 -11.67 -8.32 -4.17
CA ASN A 62 -11.68 -7.17 -3.27
C ASN A 62 -11.62 -5.83 -4.01
N MET A 63 -11.12 -5.82 -5.24
CA MET A 63 -11.16 -4.65 -6.13
C MET A 63 -12.58 -4.11 -6.34
N ASP A 64 -13.62 -4.96 -6.35
CA ASP A 64 -15.02 -4.51 -6.49
C ASP A 64 -15.59 -3.95 -5.18
N LYS A 65 -14.96 -4.27 -4.04
CA LYS A 65 -15.41 -3.87 -2.70
C LYS A 65 -14.86 -2.50 -2.29
N MET A 66 -13.81 -2.00 -2.94
CA MET A 66 -13.09 -0.80 -2.52
C MET A 66 -12.77 0.10 -3.72
N ASP A 67 -13.36 1.31 -3.75
CA ASP A 67 -13.12 2.31 -4.79
C ASP A 67 -11.85 3.12 -4.55
N ARG A 68 -11.54 3.39 -3.27
CA ARG A 68 -10.52 4.38 -2.93
C ARG A 68 -9.83 4.10 -1.61
N ILE A 69 -8.50 3.93 -1.68
CA ILE A 69 -7.60 3.88 -0.53
C ILE A 69 -6.72 5.13 -0.56
N VAL A 70 -6.69 5.88 0.54
CA VAL A 70 -5.91 7.13 0.65
C VAL A 70 -4.80 6.93 1.68
N PHE A 71 -3.54 7.22 1.31
CA PHE A 71 -2.44 7.34 2.25
C PHE A 71 -2.32 8.80 2.69
N CYS A 72 -2.77 9.09 3.91
CA CYS A 72 -2.73 10.42 4.52
C CYS A 72 -1.38 10.63 5.21
N VAL A 73 -0.44 11.18 4.45
CA VAL A 73 0.90 11.55 4.91
C VAL A 73 0.88 12.99 5.44
N PHE A 74 1.69 13.28 6.47
CA PHE A 74 1.77 14.63 7.07
C PHE A 74 3.04 15.37 6.70
N LEU A 75 4.18 14.68 6.62
CA LEU A 75 5.48 15.27 6.29
C LEU A 75 5.71 15.26 4.77
N ASP A 76 6.35 16.29 4.25
CA ASP A 76 6.70 16.39 2.83
C ASP A 76 7.64 15.25 2.40
N GLU A 77 8.56 14.84 3.27
CA GLU A 77 9.48 13.73 3.02
C GLU A 77 8.74 12.40 2.79
N ASP A 78 7.69 12.15 3.59
CA ASP A 78 6.84 10.98 3.45
C ASP A 78 6.04 11.04 2.14
N LEU A 79 5.53 12.21 1.79
CA LEU A 79 4.80 12.42 0.54
C LEU A 79 5.67 12.11 -0.68
N GLU A 80 6.90 12.60 -0.70
CA GLU A 80 7.85 12.33 -1.78
C GLU A 80 8.22 10.85 -1.85
N LEU A 81 8.37 10.18 -0.70
CA LEU A 81 8.59 8.74 -0.65
C LEU A 81 7.42 7.95 -1.25
N TYR A 82 6.18 8.28 -0.90
CA TYR A 82 4.99 7.64 -1.47
C TYR A 82 4.86 7.94 -2.97
N LYS A 83 5.02 9.19 -3.40
CA LYS A 83 5.01 9.57 -4.84
C LYS A 83 6.04 8.79 -5.65
N LYS A 84 7.22 8.52 -5.08
CA LYS A 84 8.29 7.77 -5.75
C LYS A 84 8.01 6.28 -5.85
N ASN A 85 7.43 5.67 -4.81
CA ASN A 85 7.28 4.21 -4.71
C ASN A 85 5.95 3.70 -5.27
N LEU A 86 4.88 4.46 -5.15
CA LEU A 86 3.53 4.05 -5.54
C LEU A 86 3.42 3.67 -7.03
N PRO A 87 3.82 4.50 -8.01
CA PRO A 87 3.78 4.11 -9.42
C PRO A 87 4.66 2.89 -9.70
N LYS A 88 5.89 2.85 -9.16
CA LYS A 88 6.83 1.74 -9.38
C LYS A 88 6.27 0.40 -8.93
N ILE A 89 5.73 0.33 -7.71
CA ILE A 89 5.22 -0.93 -7.15
C ILE A 89 3.93 -1.36 -7.84
N LEU A 90 3.09 -0.41 -8.27
CA LEU A 90 1.91 -0.73 -9.05
C LEU A 90 2.29 -1.29 -10.43
N ASP A 91 3.33 -0.74 -11.07
CA ASP A 91 3.80 -1.16 -12.40
C ASP A 91 4.67 -2.44 -12.39
N GLU A 92 5.27 -2.80 -11.25
CA GLU A 92 6.12 -4.00 -11.09
C GLU A 92 5.44 -5.34 -11.45
N SER A 93 4.11 -5.36 -11.65
CA SER A 93 3.38 -6.55 -12.12
C SER A 93 3.51 -6.84 -13.62
N SER A 94 4.26 -6.05 -14.39
CA SER A 94 4.51 -6.31 -15.82
C SER A 94 5.83 -7.05 -16.11
N SER A 95 6.55 -7.57 -15.11
CA SER A 95 7.76 -8.35 -15.36
C SER A 95 7.79 -9.68 -14.61
N SER A 96 6.91 -10.57 -15.03
CA SER A 96 7.30 -11.94 -15.34
C SER A 96 6.91 -12.21 -16.80
N SER A 97 7.90 -12.00 -17.68
CA SER A 97 8.02 -12.44 -19.08
C SER A 97 6.94 -12.01 -20.08
N GLU A 98 7.15 -10.93 -20.84
CA GLU A 98 7.31 -10.93 -22.31
C GLU A 98 7.54 -9.51 -22.85
N SER A 99 8.37 -9.39 -23.89
CA SER A 99 8.62 -8.15 -24.62
C SER A 99 7.33 -7.51 -25.13
N THR A 100 6.99 -6.30 -24.67
CA THR A 100 6.12 -5.40 -25.45
C THR A 100 6.72 -4.00 -25.41
N GLN A 101 7.29 -3.60 -26.54
CA GLN A 101 7.73 -2.22 -26.76
C GLN A 101 6.49 -1.34 -26.90
N VAL A 102 6.30 -0.39 -25.99
CA VAL A 102 5.29 0.66 -26.13
C VAL A 102 5.99 1.92 -26.63
N THR A 103 5.70 2.29 -27.88
CA THR A 103 6.13 3.55 -28.50
C THR A 103 5.07 4.62 -28.22
N PHE A 104 5.51 5.83 -27.88
CA PHE A 104 4.65 7.01 -27.83
C PHE A 104 4.91 7.88 -29.07
N SER A 105 3.83 8.30 -29.74
CA SER A 105 3.81 9.22 -30.88
C SER A 105 4.04 10.67 -30.47
#